data_AF-A0A0R2XDG7-F1
#
_entry.id   AF-A0A0R2XDG7-F1
#
_cell.length_a   1.000
_cell.length_b   1.000
_cell.length_c   1.000
_cell.angle_alpha   90.00
_cell.angle_beta   90.00
_cell.angle_gamma   90.00
#
_symmetry.space_group_name_H-M   'P 1'
#
loop_
_entity.id
_entity.type
_entity.pdbx_description
1 polymer ?
#
loop_
_entity_poly.entity_id
_entity_poly.type
_entity_poly.pdbx_seq_one_letter_code
_entity_poly.pdbx_strand_id
1 'polypeptide(L)'
;MPGAAAAVQELRRQNLTLIVISNQSGVGRGLITKEQVRAVDSRMEELLGGGPIFARYGHCFAAPGDPYDEYRKPSPKMIQEAASTLSIDLSQSFMVGNRLSDIQSGQNAGCRTILLKLCVPADELQDASRLATYSATDWPAAVNWILQKA
;
A
#
# COMPACT_ATOMS: atom_id res chain seq x y z
N MET A 1 6.94 8.62 -9.01
CA MET A 1 5.66 9.33 -9.20
C MET A 1 5.79 10.74 -8.65
N PRO A 2 5.26 11.78 -9.32
CA PRO A 2 5.24 13.14 -8.80
C PRO A 2 4.55 13.21 -7.42
N GLY A 3 5.10 13.97 -6.48
CA GLY A 3 4.49 14.20 -5.16
C GLY A 3 4.63 13.08 -4.12
N ALA A 4 4.98 11.86 -4.51
CA ALA A 4 5.08 10.72 -3.57
C ALA A 4 6.11 10.95 -2.46
N ALA A 5 7.30 11.47 -2.81
CA ALA A 5 8.35 11.73 -1.82
C ALA A 5 7.93 12.78 -0.79
N ALA A 6 7.30 13.87 -1.24
CA ALA A 6 6.78 14.91 -0.35
C ALA A 6 5.67 14.37 0.57
N ALA A 7 4.79 13.51 0.05
CA ALA A 7 3.74 12.89 0.86
C ALA A 7 4.29 11.96 1.94
N VAL A 8 5.25 11.10 1.59
CA VAL A 8 5.92 10.22 2.56
C VAL A 8 6.59 11.06 3.66
N GLN A 9 7.31 12.11 3.29
CA GLN A 9 7.99 12.98 4.26
C GLN A 9 7.02 13.71 5.18
N GLU A 10 5.90 14.21 4.63
CA GLU A 10 4.88 14.87 5.45
C GLU A 10 4.21 13.90 6.42
N LEU A 11 3.83 12.69 5.98
CA LEU A 11 3.24 11.69 6.88
C LEU A 11 4.21 11.26 7.99
N ARG A 12 5.51 11.17 7.69
CA ARG A 12 6.55 10.92 8.71
C ARG A 12 6.65 12.05 9.72
N ARG A 13 6.61 13.30 9.26
CA ARG A 13 6.66 14.48 10.14
C ARG A 13 5.49 14.50 11.13
N GLN A 14 4.37 13.88 10.76
CA GLN A 14 3.17 13.73 11.56
C GLN A 14 3.18 12.44 12.43
N ASN A 15 4.32 11.74 12.50
CA ASN A 15 4.52 10.52 13.28
C ASN A 15 3.64 9.33 12.88
N LEU A 16 3.13 9.28 11.64
CA LEU A 16 2.47 8.07 11.15
C LEU A 16 3.49 6.97 10.88
N THR A 17 3.15 5.74 11.29
CA THR A 17 3.92 4.56 10.93
C THR A 17 3.62 4.17 9.48
N LEU A 18 4.65 4.15 8.64
CA LEU A 18 4.52 3.83 7.22
C LEU A 18 4.89 2.38 6.95
N ILE A 19 4.07 1.70 6.15
CA ILE A 19 4.23 0.28 5.80
C ILE A 19 3.98 0.12 4.30
N VAL A 20 4.81 -0.67 3.63
CA VAL A 20 4.59 -1.08 2.24
C VAL A 20 3.82 -2.40 2.22
N ILE A 21 2.75 -2.47 1.43
CA ILE A 21 1.99 -3.71 1.18
C ILE A 21 1.86 -3.90 -0.33
N SER A 22 2.59 -4.87 -0.91
CA SER A 22 2.70 -5.03 -2.36
C SER A 22 2.54 -6.48 -2.85
N ASN A 23 1.79 -6.64 -3.94
CA ASN A 23 1.71 -7.88 -4.70
C ASN A 23 2.86 -7.91 -5.73
N GLN A 24 3.87 -8.74 -5.51
CA GLN A 24 5.07 -8.89 -6.33
C GLN A 24 5.01 -10.19 -7.17
N SER A 25 3.96 -10.35 -7.97
CA SER A 25 3.70 -11.57 -8.76
C SER A 25 4.77 -11.89 -9.81
N GLY A 26 5.65 -10.94 -10.13
CA GLY A 26 6.79 -11.20 -11.01
C GLY A 26 7.68 -12.33 -10.48
N VAL A 27 7.75 -12.49 -9.15
CA VAL A 27 8.51 -13.59 -8.51
C VAL A 27 7.83 -14.94 -8.78
N GLY A 28 6.55 -15.09 -8.47
CA GLY A 28 5.80 -16.34 -8.73
C GLY A 28 5.69 -16.68 -10.21
N ARG A 29 5.90 -15.70 -11.11
CA ARG A 29 5.97 -15.91 -12.56
C ARG A 29 7.39 -16.17 -13.08
N GLY A 30 8.41 -16.15 -12.23
CA GLY A 30 9.82 -16.33 -12.62
C GLY A 30 10.44 -15.18 -13.41
N LEU A 31 9.81 -13.99 -13.41
CA LEU A 31 10.26 -12.80 -14.15
C LEU A 31 11.33 -12.00 -13.40
N ILE A 32 11.27 -12.03 -12.06
CA ILE A 32 12.22 -11.37 -11.16
C ILE A 32 12.45 -12.23 -9.92
N THR A 33 13.54 -12.01 -9.20
CA THR A 33 13.83 -12.70 -7.93
C THR A 33 13.37 -11.89 -6.71
N LYS A 34 13.33 -12.53 -5.54
CA LYS A 34 13.01 -11.84 -4.26
C LYS A 34 14.09 -10.81 -3.91
N GLU A 35 15.33 -11.09 -4.27
CA GLU A 35 16.48 -10.19 -4.07
C GLU A 35 16.34 -8.94 -4.94
N GLN A 36 15.84 -9.07 -6.17
CA GLN A 36 15.54 -7.92 -7.01
C GLN A 36 14.42 -7.06 -6.45
N VAL A 37 13.37 -7.66 -5.84
CA VAL A 37 12.35 -6.89 -5.11
C VAL A 37 12.99 -6.11 -3.96
N ARG A 38 13.83 -6.76 -3.13
CA ARG A 38 14.54 -6.09 -2.02
C ARG A 38 15.46 -4.97 -2.50
N ALA A 39 16.11 -5.13 -3.64
CA ALA A 39 16.94 -4.09 -4.23
C ALA A 39 16.09 -2.86 -4.64
N VAL A 40 14.87 -3.07 -5.13
CA VAL A 40 13.92 -1.98 -5.40
C VAL A 40 13.48 -1.29 -4.11
N ASP A 41 13.21 -2.05 -3.04
CA ASP A 41 12.87 -1.48 -1.73
C ASP A 41 13.99 -0.56 -1.21
N SER A 42 15.24 -1.04 -1.23
CA SER A 42 16.40 -0.24 -0.84
C SER A 42 16.56 1.01 -1.70
N ARG A 43 16.37 0.88 -3.01
CA ARG A 43 16.47 2.04 -3.92
C ARG A 43 15.35 3.05 -3.65
N MET A 44 14.16 2.58 -3.30
CA MET A 44 13.04 3.45 -2.93
C MET A 44 13.35 4.21 -1.63
N GLU A 45 13.90 3.54 -0.61
CA GLU A 45 14.35 4.19 0.64
C GLU A 45 15.36 5.31 0.36
N GLU A 46 16.38 5.04 -0.45
CA GLU A 46 17.38 6.05 -0.88
C GLU A 46 16.73 7.26 -1.55
N LEU A 47 15.83 7.02 -2.53
CA LEU A 47 15.17 8.09 -3.28
C LEU A 47 14.24 8.94 -2.42
N LEU A 48 13.75 8.39 -1.32
CA LEU A 48 12.86 9.07 -0.39
C LEU A 48 13.61 9.79 0.74
N GLY A 49 14.95 9.78 0.74
CA GLY A 49 15.78 10.53 1.71
C GLY A 49 16.75 9.67 2.52
N GLY A 50 16.75 8.36 2.30
CA GLY A 50 17.66 7.41 2.97
C GLY A 50 17.27 7.06 4.40
N GLY A 51 17.84 5.95 4.89
CA GLY A 51 17.50 5.37 6.21
C GLY A 51 16.19 4.58 6.19
N PRO A 52 15.77 4.01 7.34
CA PRO A 52 14.52 3.25 7.42
C PRO A 52 13.31 4.19 7.47
N ILE A 53 12.63 4.39 6.32
CA ILE A 53 11.41 5.20 6.21
C ILE A 53 10.20 4.35 6.55
N PHE A 54 10.16 3.11 6.04
CA PHE A 54 9.06 2.18 6.28
C PHE A 54 9.40 1.25 7.45
N ALA A 55 8.46 1.11 8.37
CA ALA A 55 8.60 0.22 9.52
C ALA A 55 8.53 -1.27 9.12
N ARG A 56 7.84 -1.57 8.01
CA ARG A 56 7.72 -2.93 7.47
C ARG A 56 7.40 -2.94 5.98
N TYR A 57 7.82 -4.02 5.33
CA TYR A 57 7.45 -4.41 3.97
C TYR A 57 6.67 -5.73 4.01
N GLY A 58 5.44 -5.72 3.53
CA GLY A 58 4.63 -6.90 3.26
C GLY A 58 4.62 -7.20 1.76
N HIS A 59 5.23 -8.32 1.36
CA HIS A 59 5.29 -8.77 -0.02
C HIS A 59 4.62 -10.12 -0.21
N CYS A 60 3.62 -10.17 -1.09
CA CYS A 60 3.10 -11.44 -1.62
C CYS A 60 3.80 -11.72 -2.95
N PHE A 61 4.47 -12.86 -3.05
CA PHE A 61 5.20 -13.26 -4.26
C PHE A 61 4.39 -14.15 -5.20
N ALA A 62 3.20 -14.60 -4.78
CA ALA A 62 2.37 -15.51 -5.54
C ALA A 62 1.87 -14.90 -6.86
N ALA A 63 1.82 -15.73 -7.90
CA ALA A 63 1.15 -15.39 -9.14
C ALA A 63 -0.38 -15.36 -8.93
N PRO A 64 -1.14 -14.60 -9.74
CA PRO A 64 -2.60 -14.68 -9.71
C PRO A 64 -3.07 -16.12 -9.97
N GLY A 65 -4.02 -16.60 -9.15
CA GLY A 65 -4.59 -17.95 -9.29
C GLY A 65 -3.79 -19.05 -8.61
N ASP A 66 -2.73 -18.73 -7.86
CA ASP A 66 -2.08 -19.71 -6.97
C ASP A 66 -3.09 -20.18 -5.90
N PRO A 67 -3.51 -21.46 -5.91
CA PRO A 67 -4.56 -21.94 -5.02
C PRO A 67 -4.11 -22.07 -3.56
N TYR A 68 -2.80 -21.98 -3.29
CA TYR A 68 -2.25 -22.09 -1.95
C TYR A 68 -1.89 -20.73 -1.34
N ASP A 69 -2.02 -19.64 -2.10
CA ASP A 69 -1.74 -18.31 -1.60
C ASP A 69 -2.93 -17.72 -0.85
N GLU A 70 -2.65 -17.28 0.37
CA GLU A 70 -3.63 -16.60 1.22
C GLU A 70 -3.27 -15.12 1.46
N TYR A 71 -2.18 -14.64 0.87
CA TYR A 71 -1.59 -13.33 1.19
C TYR A 71 -1.85 -12.27 0.13
N ARG A 72 -2.05 -12.66 -1.12
CA ARG A 72 -2.25 -11.75 -2.24
C ARG A 72 -3.47 -10.88 -2.01
N LYS A 73 -3.30 -9.57 -2.14
CA LYS A 73 -4.44 -8.63 -2.16
C LYS A 73 -5.44 -9.08 -3.23
N PRO A 74 -6.74 -9.24 -2.93
CA PRO A 74 -7.49 -8.53 -1.88
C PRO A 74 -7.49 -9.15 -0.48
N SER A 75 -6.70 -10.20 -0.22
CA SER A 75 -6.51 -10.69 1.15
C SER A 75 -5.97 -9.58 2.08
N PRO A 76 -6.44 -9.51 3.35
CA PRO A 76 -5.94 -8.56 4.34
C PRO A 76 -4.71 -9.07 5.09
N LYS A 77 -4.27 -10.32 4.89
CA LYS A 77 -3.27 -10.98 5.77
C LYS A 77 -1.97 -10.18 5.91
N MET A 78 -1.42 -9.62 4.83
CA MET A 78 -0.21 -8.80 4.92
C MET A 78 -0.38 -7.57 5.82
N ILE A 79 -1.56 -6.94 5.80
CA ILE A 79 -1.90 -5.78 6.64
C ILE A 79 -2.06 -6.22 8.10
N GLN A 80 -2.81 -7.29 8.34
CA GLN A 80 -3.07 -7.83 9.69
C GLN A 80 -1.77 -8.26 10.39
N GLU A 81 -0.88 -8.93 9.68
CA GLU A 81 0.44 -9.29 10.22
C GLU A 81 1.28 -8.08 10.57
N ALA A 82 1.26 -7.06 9.70
CA ALA A 82 2.02 -5.84 9.95
C ALA A 82 1.49 -5.12 11.20
N ALA A 83 0.18 -5.02 11.33
CA ALA A 83 -0.45 -4.43 12.49
C ALA A 83 -0.19 -5.23 13.77
N SER A 84 -0.28 -6.55 13.74
CA SER A 84 0.05 -7.40 14.89
C SER A 84 1.53 -7.26 15.29
N THR A 85 2.45 -7.21 14.33
CA THR A 85 3.89 -7.11 14.60
C THR A 85 4.24 -5.74 15.21
N LEU A 86 3.59 -4.68 14.74
CA LEU A 86 3.90 -3.30 15.12
C LEU A 86 2.93 -2.74 16.17
N SER A 87 1.99 -3.55 16.68
CA SER A 87 0.92 -3.14 17.61
C SER A 87 0.11 -1.93 17.12
N ILE A 88 -0.29 -1.94 15.85
CA ILE A 88 -1.04 -0.84 15.21
C ILE A 88 -2.55 -1.09 15.28
N ASP A 89 -3.32 -0.05 15.57
CA ASP A 89 -4.78 -0.05 15.45
C ASP A 89 -5.21 0.16 13.99
N LEU A 90 -5.76 -0.89 13.37
CA LEU A 90 -6.23 -0.86 12.00
C LEU A 90 -7.44 0.05 11.80
N SER A 91 -8.28 0.26 12.82
CA SER A 91 -9.46 1.14 12.73
C SER A 91 -9.07 2.62 12.55
N GLN A 92 -7.88 2.98 13.05
CA GLN A 92 -7.28 4.30 12.88
C GLN A 92 -6.34 4.38 11.67
N SER A 93 -6.09 3.27 10.99
CA SER A 93 -5.14 3.18 9.88
C SER A 93 -5.77 3.47 8.52
N PHE A 94 -4.88 3.75 7.56
CA PHE A 94 -5.23 4.08 6.19
C PHE A 94 -4.52 3.14 5.20
N MET A 95 -5.26 2.62 4.22
CA MET A 95 -4.69 1.89 3.08
C MET A 95 -4.81 2.77 1.82
N VAL A 96 -3.67 3.15 1.25
CA VAL A 96 -3.59 3.96 0.02
C VAL A 96 -3.14 3.07 -1.13
N GLY A 97 -3.87 3.06 -2.23
CA GLY A 97 -3.52 2.26 -3.41
C GLY A 97 -4.21 2.72 -4.68
N ASN A 98 -3.84 2.13 -5.80
CA ASN A 98 -4.37 2.46 -7.13
C ASN A 98 -5.07 1.28 -7.81
N ARG A 99 -5.18 0.13 -7.12
CA ARG A 99 -5.92 -1.04 -7.58
C ARG A 99 -7.16 -1.26 -6.75
N LEU A 100 -8.18 -1.85 -7.35
CA LEU A 100 -9.37 -2.34 -6.65
C LEU A 100 -8.97 -3.31 -5.52
N SER A 101 -7.97 -4.18 -5.78
CA SER A 101 -7.47 -5.12 -4.77
C SER A 101 -6.85 -4.44 -3.54
N ASP A 102 -6.29 -3.23 -3.67
CA ASP A 102 -5.77 -2.46 -2.53
C ASP A 102 -6.90 -1.99 -1.63
N ILE A 103 -7.97 -1.48 -2.26
CA ILE A 103 -9.17 -1.00 -1.58
C ILE A 103 -9.86 -2.14 -0.85
N GLN A 104 -10.04 -3.28 -1.52
CA GLN A 104 -10.64 -4.45 -0.90
C GLN A 104 -9.79 -5.00 0.25
N SER A 105 -8.47 -5.09 0.07
CA SER A 105 -7.55 -5.55 1.13
C SER A 105 -7.62 -4.64 2.37
N GLY A 106 -7.61 -3.32 2.17
CA GLY A 106 -7.75 -2.36 3.27
C GLY A 106 -9.10 -2.48 3.99
N GLN A 107 -10.21 -2.60 3.25
CA GLN A 107 -11.54 -2.79 3.84
C GLN A 107 -11.63 -4.10 4.64
N ASN A 108 -11.13 -5.19 4.07
CA ASN A 108 -11.11 -6.50 4.71
C ASN A 108 -10.25 -6.49 5.99
N ALA A 109 -9.24 -5.61 6.05
CA ALA A 109 -8.41 -5.42 7.24
C ALA A 109 -9.03 -4.46 8.28
N GLY A 110 -10.12 -3.74 7.93
CA GLY A 110 -10.73 -2.73 8.80
C GLY A 110 -10.12 -1.33 8.70
N CYS A 111 -9.27 -1.07 7.70
CA CYS A 111 -8.69 0.25 7.45
C CYS A 111 -9.68 1.17 6.72
N ARG A 112 -9.48 2.48 6.87
CA ARG A 112 -10.02 3.48 5.93
C ARG A 112 -9.24 3.40 4.62
N THR A 113 -9.91 3.41 3.47
CA THR A 113 -9.25 3.18 2.18
C THR A 113 -9.28 4.39 1.28
N ILE A 114 -8.15 4.66 0.64
CA ILE A 114 -7.97 5.80 -0.23
C ILE A 114 -7.56 5.28 -1.61
N LEU A 115 -8.43 5.49 -2.60
CA LEU A 115 -8.08 5.28 -3.99
C LEU A 115 -7.30 6.49 -4.48
N LEU A 116 -6.02 6.29 -4.78
CA LEU A 116 -5.20 7.28 -5.46
C LEU A 116 -5.41 7.14 -6.97
N LYS A 117 -6.09 8.11 -7.58
CA LYS A 117 -6.46 8.12 -9.01
C LYS A 117 -5.30 8.37 -9.97
N LEU A 118 -4.07 8.06 -9.55
CA LEU A 118 -2.89 8.06 -10.39
C LEU A 118 -2.67 6.66 -10.96
N CYS A 119 -2.73 6.53 -12.29
CA CYS A 119 -2.51 5.27 -13.00
C CYS A 119 -3.43 4.13 -12.56
N VAL A 120 -4.71 4.42 -12.26
CA VAL A 120 -5.72 3.39 -11.99
C VAL A 120 -6.13 2.76 -13.33
N PRO A 121 -6.21 1.41 -13.43
CA PRO A 121 -6.75 0.75 -14.61
C PRO A 121 -8.18 1.20 -14.89
N ALA A 122 -8.49 1.50 -16.16
CA ALA A 122 -9.78 2.08 -16.53
C ALA A 122 -10.96 1.14 -16.19
N ASP A 123 -10.75 -0.16 -16.31
CA ASP A 123 -11.69 -1.23 -15.98
C ASP A 123 -11.92 -1.39 -14.47
N GLU A 124 -10.96 -0.98 -13.63
CA GLU A 124 -11.09 -1.05 -12.16
C GLU A 124 -11.64 0.26 -11.55
N LEU A 125 -11.56 1.39 -12.26
CA LEU A 125 -11.79 2.73 -11.69
C LEU A 125 -13.17 2.91 -11.06
N GLN A 126 -14.23 2.42 -11.72
CA GLN A 126 -15.60 2.60 -11.25
C GLN A 126 -15.83 1.88 -9.92
N ASP A 127 -15.47 0.59 -9.86
CA ASP A 127 -15.64 -0.22 -8.65
C ASP A 127 -14.71 0.21 -7.52
N ALA A 128 -13.46 0.52 -7.84
CA ALA A 128 -12.51 1.01 -6.83
C ALA A 128 -12.98 2.34 -6.24
N SER A 129 -13.50 3.26 -7.07
CA SER A 129 -14.02 4.56 -6.58
C SER A 129 -15.28 4.39 -5.73
N ARG A 130 -16.14 3.43 -6.10
CA ARG A 130 -17.38 3.12 -5.36
C ARG A 130 -17.09 2.52 -4.00
N LEU A 131 -16.05 1.68 -3.89
CA LEU A 131 -15.71 0.98 -2.66
C LEU A 131 -14.81 1.80 -1.73
N ALA A 132 -13.93 2.64 -2.26
CA ALA A 132 -12.99 3.38 -1.42
C ALA A 132 -13.69 4.34 -0.44
N THR A 133 -13.15 4.47 0.78
CA THR A 133 -13.62 5.49 1.74
C THR A 133 -13.43 6.90 1.18
N TYR A 134 -12.34 7.12 0.45
CA TYR A 134 -12.04 8.39 -0.21
C TYR A 134 -11.31 8.16 -1.55
N SER A 135 -11.51 9.10 -2.48
CA SER A 135 -10.86 9.10 -3.78
C SER A 135 -10.02 10.36 -3.92
N ALA A 136 -8.69 10.20 -3.95
CA ALA A 136 -7.74 11.30 -4.11
C ALA A 136 -7.26 11.37 -5.57
N THR A 137 -7.22 12.57 -6.15
CA THR A 137 -6.68 12.80 -7.50
C THR A 137 -5.16 12.76 -7.55
N ASP A 138 -4.51 13.06 -6.42
CA ASP A 138 -3.07 13.15 -6.27
C ASP A 138 -2.65 12.92 -4.81
N TRP A 139 -1.34 12.97 -4.57
CA TRP A 139 -0.76 12.80 -3.25
C TRP A 139 -1.13 13.92 -2.25
N PRO A 140 -1.08 15.22 -2.61
CA PRO A 140 -1.55 16.28 -1.72
C PRO A 140 -2.99 16.09 -1.22
N ALA A 141 -3.92 15.73 -2.11
CA ALA A 141 -5.31 15.47 -1.74
C ALA A 141 -5.45 14.27 -0.79
N ALA A 142 -4.65 13.20 -1.01
CA ALA A 142 -4.63 12.04 -0.12
C ALA A 142 -4.09 12.40 1.27
N VAL A 143 -2.94 13.09 1.34
CA VAL A 143 -2.31 13.49 2.60
C VAL A 143 -3.20 14.44 3.40
N ASN A 144 -3.75 15.48 2.76
CA ASN A 144 -4.65 16.42 3.44
C ASN A 144 -5.85 15.71 4.06
N TRP A 145 -6.42 14.74 3.34
CA TRP A 145 -7.55 13.96 3.87
C TRP A 145 -7.13 13.05 5.02
N ILE A 146 -5.97 12.39 4.95
CA ILE A 146 -5.42 11.59 6.06
C ILE A 146 -5.27 12.46 7.31
N LEU A 147 -4.63 13.63 7.19
CA LEU A 147 -4.35 14.49 8.35
C LEU A 147 -5.60 15.13 8.98
N GLN A 148 -6.70 15.27 8.24
CA GLN A 148 -7.99 15.69 8.78
C GLN A 148 -8.73 14.58 9.56
N LYS A 149 -8.28 13.33 9.41
CA LYS A 149 -8.94 12.13 9.90
C LYS A 149 -8.08 11.31 10.87
N ALA A 150 -6.79 11.64 10.98
CA ALA A 150 -5.82 11.05 11.89
C ALA A 150 -5.95 11.59 13.31
#